data_AF-A0A7V9T2B2-F1
#
_entry.id   AF-A0A7V9T2B2-F1
#
_cell.length_a   1.000
_cell.length_b   1.000
_cell.length_c   1.000
_cell.angle_alpha   90.00
_cell.angle_beta   90.00
_cell.angle_gamma   90.00
#
_symmetry.space_group_name_H-M   'P 1'
#
loop_
_entity.id
_entity.type
_entity.pdbx_description
1 polymer ?
#
loop_
_entity_poly.entity_id
_entity_poly.type
_entity_poly.pdbx_seq_one_letter_code
_entity_poly.pdbx_strand_id
1 'polypeptide(L)'
;MPGELTFAVLERSFAGRQPFTVGFDIDDTTLLSSFAFAYADGVFEASGGPRYRDDLRYWTLVNDSLDGRFSRPKESIRPVIAMHAARGDTIVFVTGRHTSAIPSDRTSRLLMQLFGLASPPRVVFTERAPKAAFIRAVHPAVFYGDADADIEDARAADPRIRAIRIIRGPCSTSSSPARPGRFGEEVLAGSAY
;
A
#
# COMPACT_ATOMS: atom_id res chain seq x y z
N MET A 1 -24.50 -11.91 2.42
CA MET A 1 -23.18 -11.33 2.69
C MET A 1 -23.27 -9.84 2.35
N PRO A 2 -22.81 -8.92 3.20
CA PRO A 2 -22.65 -7.52 2.81
C PRO A 2 -21.86 -7.48 1.50
N GLY A 3 -22.33 -6.69 0.53
CA GLY A 3 -22.01 -6.85 -0.89
C GLY A 3 -20.51 -6.79 -1.18
N GLU A 4 -20.00 -7.86 -1.80
CA GLU A 4 -18.64 -7.93 -2.30
C GLU A 4 -18.43 -6.87 -3.40
N LEU A 5 -17.42 -6.01 -3.26
CA LEU A 5 -17.16 -4.89 -4.17
C LEU A 5 -16.35 -5.41 -5.36
N THR A 6 -16.92 -5.45 -6.57
CA THR A 6 -16.16 -5.78 -7.78
C THR A 6 -15.50 -4.53 -8.38
N PHE A 7 -14.46 -4.71 -9.21
CA PHE A 7 -13.84 -3.60 -9.93
C PHE A 7 -14.85 -2.79 -10.75
N ALA A 8 -15.78 -3.44 -11.46
CA ALA A 8 -16.80 -2.75 -12.25
C ALA A 8 -17.76 -1.91 -11.38
N VAL A 9 -18.09 -2.37 -10.17
CA VAL A 9 -18.91 -1.59 -9.22
C VAL A 9 -18.10 -0.41 -8.68
N LEU A 10 -16.83 -0.63 -8.34
CA LEU A 10 -15.91 0.40 -7.89
C LEU A 10 -15.76 1.51 -8.95
N GLU A 11 -15.45 1.15 -10.19
CA GLU A 11 -15.27 2.10 -11.29
C GLU A 11 -16.52 2.95 -11.52
N ARG A 12 -17.69 2.31 -11.61
CA ARG A 12 -18.98 3.01 -11.76
C ARG A 12 -19.27 3.95 -10.60
N SER A 13 -18.88 3.59 -9.38
CA SER A 13 -19.08 4.46 -8.21
C SER A 13 -18.27 5.77 -8.26
N PHE A 14 -17.32 5.88 -9.18
CA PHE A 14 -16.55 7.10 -9.42
C PHE A 14 -16.96 7.86 -10.69
N ALA A 15 -17.86 7.31 -11.51
CA ALA A 15 -18.31 7.95 -12.74
C ALA A 15 -18.87 9.36 -12.47
N GLY A 16 -18.45 10.34 -13.27
CA GLY A 16 -18.87 11.76 -13.13
C GLY A 16 -18.25 12.52 -11.95
N ARG A 17 -17.49 11.87 -11.05
CA ARG A 17 -16.76 12.56 -9.99
C ARG A 17 -15.53 13.26 -10.57
N GLN A 18 -15.33 14.52 -10.19
CA GLN A 18 -14.09 15.26 -10.46
C GLN A 18 -12.87 14.53 -9.91
N PRO A 19 -11.66 14.76 -10.46
CA PRO A 19 -10.43 14.16 -9.96
C PRO A 19 -10.19 14.49 -8.48
N PHE A 20 -9.64 13.52 -7.74
CA PHE A 20 -9.35 13.66 -6.31
C PHE A 20 -8.04 12.94 -5.93
N THR A 21 -7.57 13.13 -4.70
CA THR A 21 -6.45 12.34 -4.18
C THR A 21 -6.90 10.96 -3.76
N VAL A 22 -6.17 9.93 -4.17
CA VAL A 22 -6.38 8.53 -3.79
C VAL A 22 -5.12 8.01 -3.09
N GLY A 23 -5.30 7.35 -1.95
CA GLY A 23 -4.22 6.77 -1.16
C GLY A 23 -4.16 5.26 -1.27
N PHE A 24 -2.94 4.72 -1.31
CA PHE A 24 -2.68 3.29 -1.27
C PHE A 24 -1.65 2.95 -0.19
N ASP A 25 -1.86 1.89 0.56
CA ASP A 25 -0.75 1.18 1.16
C ASP A 25 0.11 0.46 0.08
N ILE A 26 1.34 0.07 0.44
CA ILE A 26 2.27 -0.62 -0.46
C ILE A 26 2.21 -2.13 -0.29
N ASP A 27 2.54 -2.63 0.90
CA ASP A 27 2.88 -4.03 1.15
C ASP A 27 1.63 -4.89 1.24
N ASP A 28 1.52 -5.93 0.42
CA ASP A 28 0.32 -6.75 0.23
C ASP A 28 -0.95 -6.01 -0.26
N THR A 29 -0.88 -4.69 -0.40
CA THR A 29 -1.93 -3.86 -1.01
C THR A 29 -1.67 -3.65 -2.50
N THR A 30 -0.49 -3.14 -2.85
CA THR A 30 -0.10 -2.90 -4.25
C THR A 30 1.04 -3.80 -4.71
N LEU A 31 1.94 -4.18 -3.81
CA LEU A 31 3.06 -5.07 -4.08
C LEU A 31 3.01 -6.34 -3.22
N LEU A 32 3.24 -7.49 -3.84
CA LEU A 32 3.67 -8.70 -3.15
C LEU A 32 5.16 -8.56 -2.82
N SER A 33 5.46 -8.02 -1.65
CA SER A 33 6.82 -7.65 -1.23
C SER A 33 7.47 -8.66 -0.27
N SER A 34 6.74 -9.70 0.14
CA SER A 34 7.18 -10.66 1.18
C SER A 34 8.54 -11.30 0.90
N PHE A 35 8.91 -11.55 -0.37
CA PHE A 35 10.23 -12.10 -0.70
C PHE A 35 11.37 -11.10 -0.43
N ALA A 36 11.15 -9.80 -0.65
CA ALA A 36 12.13 -8.77 -0.31
C ALA A 36 12.33 -8.70 1.21
N PHE A 37 11.23 -8.72 1.97
CA PHE A 37 11.30 -8.75 3.44
C PHE A 37 11.98 -10.02 3.96
N ALA A 38 11.57 -11.20 3.50
CA ALA A 38 12.16 -12.47 3.95
C ALA A 38 13.67 -12.57 3.68
N TYR A 39 14.13 -12.06 2.53
CA TYR A 39 15.56 -11.99 2.25
C TYR A 39 16.29 -11.05 3.21
N ALA A 40 15.75 -9.84 3.42
CA ALA A 40 16.35 -8.88 4.34
C ALA A 40 16.36 -9.40 5.79
N ASP A 41 15.29 -10.07 6.22
CA ASP A 41 15.18 -10.71 7.53
C ASP A 41 16.30 -11.74 7.70
N GLY A 42 16.51 -12.64 6.73
CA GLY A 42 17.60 -13.62 6.81
C GLY A 42 19.01 -13.00 6.93
N VAL A 43 19.25 -11.84 6.29
CA VAL A 43 20.53 -11.13 6.40
C VAL A 43 20.72 -10.48 7.78
N PHE A 44 19.66 -9.86 8.31
CA PHE A 44 19.75 -9.01 9.49
C PHE A 44 19.43 -9.73 10.80
N GLU A 45 18.60 -10.78 10.80
CA GLU A 45 18.34 -11.61 11.98
C GLU A 45 19.61 -12.30 12.48
N ALA A 46 20.44 -12.77 11.54
CA ALA A 46 21.72 -13.41 11.84
C ALA A 46 22.71 -12.48 12.57
N SER A 47 22.52 -11.16 12.48
CA SER A 47 23.47 -10.16 12.98
C SER A 47 22.89 -9.12 13.97
N GLY A 48 21.56 -8.99 14.09
CA GLY A 48 20.92 -7.81 14.69
C GLY A 48 19.97 -8.05 15.88
N GLY A 49 19.73 -9.29 16.30
CA GLY A 49 18.82 -9.59 17.44
C GLY A 49 17.37 -9.11 17.20
N PRO A 50 16.50 -9.05 18.22
CA PRO A 50 15.04 -8.88 18.05
C PRO A 50 14.58 -7.53 17.47
N ARG A 51 15.47 -6.55 17.31
CA ARG A 51 15.17 -5.19 16.83
C ARG A 51 15.87 -4.83 15.53
N TYR A 52 16.34 -5.82 14.78
CA TYR A 52 17.12 -5.61 13.56
C TYR A 52 16.42 -4.72 12.51
N ARG A 53 15.08 -4.70 12.48
CA ARG A 53 14.30 -3.83 11.58
C ARG A 53 14.28 -2.35 11.99
N ASP A 54 14.89 -1.97 13.11
CA ASP A 54 15.11 -0.56 13.47
C ASP A 54 16.38 0.00 12.78
N ASP A 55 17.20 -0.86 12.17
CA ASP A 55 18.39 -0.46 11.42
C ASP A 55 18.02 0.08 10.03
N LEU A 56 18.37 1.33 9.73
CA LEU A 56 18.08 1.92 8.41
C LEU A 56 18.82 1.23 7.26
N ARG A 57 19.86 0.43 7.51
CA ARG A 57 20.49 -0.43 6.48
C ARG A 57 19.54 -1.52 6.00
N TYR A 58 18.67 -2.03 6.88
CA TYR A 58 17.62 -2.97 6.50
C TYR A 58 16.68 -2.31 5.49
N TRP A 59 16.20 -1.10 5.80
CA TRP A 59 15.26 -0.37 4.96
C TRP A 59 15.88 0.11 3.66
N THR A 60 17.15 0.53 3.68
CA THR A 60 17.93 0.82 2.47
C THR A 60 18.01 -0.42 1.59
N LEU A 61 18.30 -1.60 2.16
CA LEU A 61 18.36 -2.83 1.39
C LEU A 61 17.00 -3.18 0.75
N VAL A 62 15.91 -3.09 1.51
CA VAL A 62 14.55 -3.37 1.01
C VAL A 62 14.14 -2.37 -0.08
N ASN A 63 14.10 -1.08 0.27
CA ASN A 63 13.54 -0.01 -0.58
C ASN A 63 14.37 0.24 -1.84
N ASP A 64 15.71 0.19 -1.72
CA ASP A 64 16.60 0.61 -2.80
C ASP A 64 17.12 -0.55 -3.64
N SER A 65 16.99 -1.80 -3.18
CA SER A 65 17.60 -2.95 -3.87
C SER A 65 16.67 -4.15 -4.03
N LEU A 66 16.08 -4.65 -2.95
CA LEU A 66 15.35 -5.92 -2.98
C LEU A 66 13.98 -5.79 -3.63
N ASP A 67 13.26 -4.68 -3.44
CA ASP A 67 11.96 -4.50 -4.09
C ASP A 67 12.06 -4.59 -5.62
N GLY A 68 13.05 -3.92 -6.23
CA GLY A 68 13.25 -3.96 -7.68
C GLY A 68 13.62 -5.34 -8.22
N ARG A 69 14.00 -6.29 -7.36
CA ARG A 69 14.38 -7.66 -7.74
C ARG A 69 13.27 -8.67 -7.45
N PHE A 70 12.60 -8.52 -6.31
CA PHE A 70 11.77 -9.56 -5.73
C PHE A 70 10.32 -9.16 -5.53
N SER A 71 10.02 -7.87 -5.39
CA SER A 71 8.64 -7.42 -5.25
C SER A 71 7.91 -7.48 -6.59
N ARG A 72 6.68 -8.00 -6.57
CA ARG A 72 5.82 -8.09 -7.75
C ARG A 72 4.58 -7.22 -7.56
N PRO A 73 4.15 -6.47 -8.58
CA PRO A 73 2.88 -5.77 -8.51
C PRO A 73 1.75 -6.80 -8.39
N LYS A 74 0.73 -6.47 -7.60
CA LYS A 74 -0.50 -7.25 -7.55
C LYS A 74 -1.28 -7.01 -8.83
N GLU A 75 -1.52 -8.05 -9.61
CA GLU A 75 -2.14 -7.91 -10.92
C GLU A 75 -3.58 -7.40 -10.81
N SER A 76 -4.29 -7.78 -9.74
CA SER A 76 -5.66 -7.32 -9.44
C SER A 76 -5.76 -5.83 -9.12
N ILE A 77 -4.67 -5.17 -8.69
CA ILE A 77 -4.69 -3.74 -8.35
C ILE A 77 -4.36 -2.85 -9.55
N ARG A 78 -3.73 -3.41 -10.60
CA ARG A 78 -3.35 -2.63 -11.79
C ARG A 78 -4.54 -1.93 -12.45
N PRO A 79 -5.72 -2.56 -12.64
CA PRO A 79 -6.88 -1.87 -13.20
C PRO A 79 -7.36 -0.72 -12.32
N VAL A 80 -7.26 -0.86 -10.98
CA VAL A 80 -7.65 0.19 -10.03
C VAL A 80 -6.73 1.41 -10.16
N ILE A 81 -5.41 1.18 -10.17
CA ILE A 81 -4.42 2.27 -10.33
C ILE A 81 -4.55 2.91 -11.72
N ALA A 82 -4.69 2.11 -12.78
CA ALA A 82 -4.86 2.60 -14.15
C ALA A 82 -6.15 3.44 -14.29
N MET A 83 -7.26 3.01 -13.68
CA MET A 83 -8.51 3.76 -13.64
C MET A 83 -8.31 5.11 -12.94
N HIS A 84 -7.69 5.16 -11.77
CA HIS A 84 -7.40 6.42 -11.08
C HIS A 84 -6.49 7.33 -11.91
N ALA A 85 -5.44 6.78 -12.52
CA ALA A 85 -4.55 7.54 -13.40
C ALA A 85 -5.30 8.13 -14.62
N ALA A 86 -6.16 7.34 -15.28
CA ALA A 86 -6.95 7.77 -16.43
C ALA A 86 -7.97 8.86 -16.07
N ARG A 87 -8.49 8.83 -14.83
CA ARG A 87 -9.36 9.88 -14.29
C ARG A 87 -8.62 11.17 -13.95
N GLY A 88 -7.29 11.16 -13.94
CA GLY A 88 -6.47 12.29 -13.49
C GLY A 88 -6.42 12.43 -11.96
N ASP A 89 -6.77 11.38 -11.21
CA ASP A 89 -6.69 11.39 -9.75
C ASP A 89 -5.22 11.51 -9.30
N THR A 90 -4.98 12.21 -8.19
CA THR A 90 -3.63 12.29 -7.60
C THR A 90 -3.35 11.04 -6.80
N ILE A 91 -2.43 10.20 -7.27
CA ILE A 91 -2.09 8.94 -6.62
C ILE A 91 -0.97 9.16 -5.60
N VAL A 92 -1.22 8.78 -4.34
CA VAL A 92 -0.23 8.81 -3.25
C VAL A 92 -0.15 7.45 -2.58
N PHE A 93 1.04 7.10 -2.11
CA PHE A 93 1.28 5.89 -1.35
C PHE A 93 1.65 6.24 0.09
N VAL A 94 1.08 5.52 1.07
CA VAL A 94 1.34 5.71 2.51
C VAL A 94 1.68 4.37 3.12
N THR A 95 2.94 4.20 3.51
CA THR A 95 3.49 2.92 3.94
C THR A 95 4.06 2.98 5.35
N GLY A 96 3.93 1.87 6.09
CA GLY A 96 4.50 1.71 7.43
C GLY A 96 6.02 1.52 7.47
N ARG A 97 6.67 1.42 6.30
CA ARG A 97 8.12 1.27 6.17
C ARG A 97 8.86 2.50 6.73
N HIS A 98 10.13 2.30 7.11
CA HIS A 98 11.03 3.43 7.31
C HIS A 98 11.61 3.91 5.98
N THR A 99 12.10 5.14 5.99
CA THR A 99 12.93 5.67 4.91
C THR A 99 14.26 4.91 4.81
N SER A 100 14.92 5.02 3.65
CA SER A 100 16.32 4.60 3.50
C SER A 100 17.24 5.49 4.33
N ALA A 101 18.43 4.99 4.71
CA ALA A 101 19.42 5.74 5.48
C ALA A 101 19.86 7.04 4.78
N ILE A 102 19.90 7.01 3.45
CA ILE A 102 20.08 8.20 2.61
C ILE A 102 18.76 8.43 1.86
N PRO A 103 18.21 9.66 1.84
CA PRO A 103 17.00 9.97 1.09
C PRO A 103 17.08 9.48 -0.36
N SER A 104 16.08 8.72 -0.77
CA SER A 104 16.02 8.03 -2.05
C SER A 104 14.60 8.05 -2.58
N ASP A 105 14.44 8.17 -3.90
CA ASP A 105 13.16 8.09 -4.60
C ASP A 105 12.98 6.77 -5.36
N ARG A 106 13.80 5.75 -5.07
CA ARG A 106 13.75 4.45 -5.77
C ARG A 106 12.41 3.75 -5.62
N THR A 107 11.78 3.80 -4.45
CA THR A 107 10.43 3.24 -4.27
C THR A 107 9.40 3.94 -5.16
N SER A 108 9.43 5.29 -5.23
CA SER A 108 8.57 6.04 -6.14
C SER A 108 8.81 5.67 -7.61
N ARG A 109 10.07 5.60 -8.05
CA ARG A 109 10.39 5.22 -9.44
C ARG A 109 9.99 3.79 -9.77
N LEU A 110 10.14 2.86 -8.82
CA LEU A 110 9.68 1.48 -8.99
C LEU A 110 8.17 1.43 -9.18
N LEU A 111 7.40 2.09 -8.31
CA LEU A 111 5.93 2.13 -8.42
C LEU A 111 5.49 2.76 -9.74
N MET A 112 6.16 3.83 -10.17
CA MET A 112 5.92 4.46 -11.48
C MET A 112 6.11 3.45 -12.62
N GLN A 113 7.24 2.73 -12.64
CA GLN A 113 7.54 1.74 -13.67
C GLN A 113 6.56 0.57 -13.65
N LEU A 114 6.28 0.02 -12.46
CA LEU A 114 5.41 -1.14 -12.32
C LEU A 114 3.99 -0.83 -12.74
N PHE A 115 3.46 0.36 -12.44
CA PHE A 115 2.08 0.73 -12.72
C PHE A 115 1.90 1.65 -13.93
N GLY A 116 2.96 1.96 -14.67
CA GLY A 116 2.89 2.78 -15.89
C GLY A 116 2.43 4.22 -15.63
N LEU A 117 2.82 4.80 -14.49
CA LEU A 117 2.45 6.18 -14.14
C LEU A 117 3.32 7.18 -14.92
N ALA A 118 2.75 8.34 -15.24
CA ALA A 118 3.45 9.38 -16.02
C ALA A 118 4.62 10.04 -15.27
N SER A 119 4.60 10.01 -13.94
CA SER A 119 5.65 10.56 -13.07
C SER A 119 5.78 9.75 -11.78
N PRO A 120 6.92 9.83 -11.07
CA PRO A 120 7.07 9.18 -9.77
C PRO A 120 6.01 9.65 -8.78
N PRO A 121 5.17 8.76 -8.22
CA PRO A 121 4.17 9.14 -7.24
C PRO A 121 4.83 9.52 -5.91
N ARG A 122 4.12 10.33 -5.12
CA ARG A 122 4.52 10.63 -3.74
C ARG A 122 4.38 9.36 -2.89
N VAL A 123 5.46 9.00 -2.20
CA VAL A 123 5.47 7.94 -1.18
C VAL A 123 5.71 8.59 0.18
N VAL A 124 4.82 8.30 1.13
CA VAL A 124 4.89 8.76 2.52
C VAL A 124 5.27 7.57 3.40
N PHE A 125 6.49 7.62 3.95
CA PHE A 125 6.98 6.65 4.92
C PHE A 125 6.55 7.12 6.32
N THR A 126 5.81 6.27 7.05
CA THR A 126 5.35 6.59 8.40
C THR A 126 6.27 6.04 9.48
N GLU A 127 7.28 5.25 9.11
CA GLU A 127 8.30 4.74 10.04
C GLU A 127 7.67 4.00 11.23
N ARG A 128 6.71 3.12 10.93
CA ARG A 128 5.87 2.35 11.87
C ARG A 128 4.92 3.17 12.75
N ALA A 129 4.87 4.49 12.61
CA ALA A 129 3.81 5.28 13.24
C ALA A 129 2.44 4.97 12.59
N PRO A 130 1.34 5.07 13.36
CA PRO A 130 -0.02 4.97 12.80
C PRO A 130 -0.20 5.92 11.62
N LYS A 131 -0.85 5.44 10.57
CA LYS A 131 -0.97 6.18 9.31
C LYS A 131 -1.98 7.31 9.37
N ALA A 132 -2.88 7.36 10.37
CA ALA A 132 -3.99 8.31 10.43
C ALA A 132 -3.57 9.78 10.20
N ALA A 133 -2.51 10.24 10.85
CA ALA A 133 -2.02 11.62 10.68
C ALA A 133 -1.48 11.88 9.26
N PHE A 134 -0.80 10.90 8.68
CA PHE A 134 -0.21 10.98 7.34
C PHE A 134 -1.27 10.89 6.24
N ILE A 135 -2.26 10.00 6.42
CA ILE A 135 -3.44 9.90 5.56
C ILE A 135 -4.21 11.22 5.59
N ARG A 136 -4.42 11.79 6.78
CA ARG A 136 -5.10 13.09 6.92
C ARG A 136 -4.38 14.19 6.15
N ALA A 137 -3.05 14.24 6.21
CA ALA A 137 -2.24 15.26 5.55
C ALA A 137 -2.26 15.20 4.01
N VAL A 138 -2.60 14.06 3.41
CA VAL A 138 -2.75 13.92 1.95
C VAL A 138 -4.20 14.01 1.48
N HIS A 139 -5.16 14.14 2.40
CA HIS A 139 -6.59 14.35 2.14
C HIS A 139 -7.17 13.46 1.03
N PRO A 140 -7.01 12.12 1.10
CA PRO A 140 -7.56 11.27 0.07
C PRO A 140 -9.09 11.19 0.20
N ALA A 141 -9.80 11.02 -0.91
CA ALA A 141 -11.22 10.66 -0.85
C ALA A 141 -11.41 9.14 -0.64
N VAL A 142 -10.40 8.34 -1.01
CA VAL A 142 -10.42 6.88 -0.97
C VAL A 142 -9.05 6.39 -0.51
N PHE A 143 -9.02 5.40 0.40
CA PHE A 143 -7.78 4.77 0.85
C PHE A 143 -7.88 3.24 0.70
N TYR A 144 -6.90 2.64 0.03
CA TYR A 144 -6.81 1.20 -0.18
C TYR A 144 -5.74 0.60 0.73
N GLY A 145 -6.06 -0.50 1.42
CA GLY A 145 -5.11 -1.20 2.29
C GLY A 145 -5.53 -2.63 2.62
N ASP A 146 -4.56 -3.49 2.92
CA ASP A 146 -4.79 -4.91 3.20
C ASP A 146 -4.97 -5.19 4.70
N ALA A 147 -4.28 -4.44 5.57
CA ALA A 147 -4.18 -4.70 7.00
C ALA A 147 -5.26 -3.99 7.81
N ASP A 148 -5.72 -4.57 8.93
CA ASP A 148 -6.79 -4.01 9.75
C ASP A 148 -6.53 -2.53 10.10
N ALA A 149 -5.26 -2.23 10.41
CA ALA A 149 -4.77 -0.89 10.71
C ALA A 149 -4.98 0.12 9.56
N ASP A 150 -4.89 -0.27 8.28
CA ASP A 150 -5.11 0.67 7.17
C ASP A 150 -6.55 1.21 7.15
N ILE A 151 -7.52 0.35 7.48
CA ILE A 151 -8.94 0.71 7.51
C ILE A 151 -9.24 1.56 8.75
N GLU A 152 -8.69 1.19 9.90
CA GLU A 152 -8.81 1.97 11.13
C GLU A 152 -8.16 3.36 10.97
N ASP A 153 -6.94 3.42 10.46
CA ASP A 153 -6.20 4.66 10.23
C ASP A 153 -6.89 5.57 9.21
N ALA A 154 -7.44 5.02 8.13
CA ALA A 154 -8.22 5.80 7.17
C ALA A 154 -9.48 6.42 7.80
N ARG A 155 -10.23 5.65 8.60
CA ARG A 155 -11.41 6.16 9.31
C ARG A 155 -11.07 7.16 10.41
N ALA A 156 -9.96 6.94 11.12
CA ALA A 156 -9.46 7.86 12.13
C ALA A 156 -8.88 9.16 11.52
N ALA A 157 -8.35 9.08 10.30
CA ALA A 157 -7.89 10.25 9.57
C ALA A 157 -9.07 11.20 9.26
N ASP A 158 -10.15 10.68 8.70
CA ASP A 158 -11.41 11.38 8.45
C ASP A 158 -12.55 10.35 8.15
N PRO A 159 -13.71 10.40 8.82
CA PRO A 159 -14.80 9.46 8.61
C PRO A 159 -15.41 9.49 7.20
N ARG A 160 -15.11 10.50 6.39
CA ARG A 160 -15.55 10.61 4.99
C ARG A 160 -14.64 9.87 4.02
N ILE A 161 -13.47 9.43 4.46
CA ILE A 161 -12.57 8.63 3.62
C ILE A 161 -13.22 7.27 3.38
N ARG A 162 -13.42 6.93 2.11
CA ARG A 162 -13.87 5.59 1.73
C ARG A 162 -12.69 4.63 1.86
N ALA A 163 -12.61 3.93 2.99
CA ALA A 163 -11.61 2.89 3.22
C ALA A 163 -12.03 1.58 2.54
N ILE A 164 -11.21 1.09 1.61
CA ILE A 164 -11.48 -0.13 0.83
C ILE A 164 -10.41 -1.16 1.12
N ARG A 165 -10.84 -2.34 1.55
CA ARG A 165 -9.97 -3.48 1.84
C ARG A 165 -9.48 -4.13 0.56
N ILE A 166 -8.18 -4.37 0.51
CA ILE A 166 -7.53 -5.29 -0.42
C ILE A 166 -7.28 -6.63 0.30
N ILE A 167 -7.46 -7.75 -0.38
CA ILE A 167 -7.22 -9.07 0.21
C ILE A 167 -5.70 -9.31 0.19
N ARG A 168 -5.10 -9.56 1.35
CA ARG A 168 -3.68 -9.93 1.45
C ARG A 168 -3.37 -11.19 0.63
N GLY A 169 -2.23 -11.21 -0.04
CA GLY A 169 -1.82 -12.35 -0.85
C GLY A 169 -1.61 -13.62 0.00
N PRO A 170 -1.95 -14.82 -0.52
CA PRO A 170 -1.88 -16.07 0.26
C PRO A 170 -0.45 -16.48 0.63
N CYS A 171 0.54 -15.99 -0.11
CA CYS A 171 1.96 -16.25 0.16
C CYS A 171 2.62 -15.15 1.00
N SER A 172 1.83 -14.24 1.58
CA SER A 172 2.37 -13.18 2.42
C SER A 172 3.01 -13.76 3.69
N THR A 173 4.14 -13.19 4.09
CA THR A 173 4.81 -13.49 5.36
C THR A 173 4.46 -12.48 6.46
N SER A 174 3.57 -11.51 6.19
CA SER A 174 3.17 -10.49 7.15
C SER A 174 2.32 -11.07 8.29
N SER A 175 2.73 -10.78 9.53
CA SER A 175 2.00 -11.17 10.75
C SER A 175 0.93 -10.16 11.18
N SER A 176 0.84 -9.00 10.52
CA SER A 176 -0.16 -7.97 10.86
C SER A 176 -1.58 -8.52 10.68
N PRO A 177 -2.54 -8.22 11.56
CA PRO A 177 -3.91 -8.68 11.36
C PRO A 177 -4.50 -8.17 10.03
N ALA A 178 -5.12 -9.06 9.26
CA ALA A 178 -5.88 -8.75 8.05
C ALA A 178 -7.15 -9.60 8.03
N ARG A 179 -8.28 -8.99 8.38
CA ARG A 179 -9.59 -9.65 8.44
C ARG A 179 -10.56 -8.91 7.52
N PRO A 180 -10.62 -9.26 6.22
CA PRO A 180 -11.44 -8.55 5.26
C PRO A 180 -12.91 -8.43 5.69
N GLY A 181 -13.44 -7.20 5.73
CA GLY A 181 -14.83 -6.91 6.08
C GLY A 181 -15.11 -6.83 7.58
N ARG A 182 -14.08 -7.00 8.44
CA ARG A 182 -14.23 -6.98 9.91
C ARG A 182 -14.90 -5.72 10.44
N PHE A 183 -14.66 -4.58 9.80
CA PHE A 183 -15.18 -3.28 10.23
C PHE A 183 -16.41 -2.85 9.42
N GLY A 184 -17.00 -3.77 8.64
CA GLY A 184 -18.06 -3.46 7.68
C GLY A 184 -17.59 -2.62 6.49
N GLU A 185 -16.27 -2.55 6.25
CA GLU A 185 -15.71 -1.91 5.06
C GLU A 185 -15.98 -2.71 3.80
N GLU A 186 -15.93 -2.03 2.65
CA GLU A 186 -15.99 -2.69 1.36
C GLU A 186 -14.70 -3.48 1.10
N VAL A 187 -14.84 -4.68 0.56
CA VAL A 187 -13.71 -5.56 0.21
C VAL A 187 -13.68 -5.75 -1.29
N LEU A 188 -12.56 -5.41 -1.93
CA LEU A 188 -12.39 -5.59 -3.36
C LEU A 188 -12.28 -7.09 -3.69
N ALA A 189 -13.26 -7.61 -4.42
CA ALA A 189 -13.34 -9.00 -4.86
C ALA A 189 -12.11 -9.40 -5.69
N GLY A 190 -11.58 -10.60 -5.46
CA GLY A 190 -10.46 -11.13 -6.26
C GLY A 190 -9.15 -10.35 -6.15
N SER A 191 -8.99 -9.54 -5.11
CA SER A 191 -7.84 -8.63 -4.95
C SER A 191 -6.61 -9.27 -4.29
N ALA A 192 -6.55 -10.61 -4.23
CA ALA A 192 -5.48 -11.33 -3.55
C ALA A 192 -4.19 -11.48 -4.36
N TYR A 193 -4.24 -11.26 -5.69
CA TYR A 193 -3.15 -11.55 -6.63
C TYR A 193 -2.74 -10.33 -7.44
#